data_AF-A0A3E2VN35-F1
#
_entry.id   AF-A0A3E2VN35-F1
#
_cell.length_a   1.000
_cell.length_b   1.000
_cell.length_c   1.000
_cell.angle_alpha   90.00
_cell.angle_beta   90.00
_cell.angle_gamma   90.00
#
_symmetry.space_group_name_H-M   'P 1'
#
loop_
_entity.id
_entity.type
_entity.pdbx_description
1 polymer ?
#
loop_
_entity_poly.entity_id
_entity_poly.type
_entity_poly.pdbx_seq_one_letter_code
_entity_poly.pdbx_strand_id
1 'polypeptide(L)'
;MEFHEHLKQLRTNSGYTQEQLARQLHVSRQTISSWEQGRTEPDITALQQLCECFSTSLDTLLLERMEGYAVPYTFHRRLLLAHIPAALLLSAALLYQKIAIGGWLVSFSYLLLHLMLYVILTYCLKHHDYSFLAGYDETFAYREDTIQRMLSYMLGNIGITSLLYTLLQLILVMSMQGALTPYIFICYIVQFCGAIVYANRKYQSELLQDRSLYIYLRSLNKLTMAMLGTIALIVCSVLTCFTVFDIKNNSPQAAYLLFILLPYLFLNTIWGVVQSLQSKQLLEKRQLFAFHWKSYLLFAVDILLCLLLFFICWWLR
;
A
#
# COMPACT_ATOMS: atom_id res chain seq x y z
N MET A 1 29.65 2.37 2.80
CA MET A 1 30.63 2.67 3.87
C MET A 1 30.95 1.32 4.49
N GLU A 2 32.17 0.86 4.29
CA GLU A 2 32.63 -0.48 4.66
C GLU A 2 32.89 -0.59 6.18
N PHE A 3 32.89 -1.82 6.72
CA PHE A 3 33.14 -2.10 8.15
C PHE A 3 34.35 -1.36 8.71
N HIS A 4 35.48 -1.35 7.98
CA HIS A 4 36.72 -0.72 8.43
C HIS A 4 36.60 0.81 8.61
N GLU A 5 35.81 1.47 7.77
CA GLU A 5 35.52 2.91 7.91
C GLU A 5 34.61 3.17 9.11
N HIS A 6 33.64 2.28 9.34
CA HIS A 6 32.72 2.36 10.48
C HIS A 6 33.43 2.19 11.81
N LEU A 7 34.30 1.18 11.91
CA LEU A 7 35.13 0.96 13.09
C LEU A 7 35.97 2.21 13.41
N LYS A 8 36.58 2.82 12.40
CA LYS A 8 37.37 4.04 12.57
C LYS A 8 36.51 5.21 13.08
N GLN A 9 35.30 5.38 12.53
CA GLN A 9 34.36 6.41 12.97
C GLN A 9 33.89 6.20 14.41
N LEU A 10 33.49 4.98 14.78
CA LEU A 10 33.08 4.63 16.15
C LEU A 10 34.21 4.93 17.14
N ARG A 11 35.45 4.57 16.78
CA ARG A 11 36.63 4.88 17.60
C ARG A 11 36.80 6.39 17.79
N THR A 12 36.76 7.17 16.71
CA THR A 12 36.96 8.62 16.79
C THR A 12 35.83 9.32 17.54
N ASN A 13 34.59 8.89 17.35
CA ASN A 13 33.42 9.47 18.02
C ASN A 13 33.43 9.15 19.53
N SER A 14 34.01 8.01 19.91
CA SER A 14 34.22 7.62 21.30
C SER A 14 35.47 8.25 21.93
N GLY A 15 36.18 9.13 21.20
CA GLY A 15 37.36 9.83 21.70
C GLY A 15 38.61 8.96 21.89
N TYR A 16 38.62 7.73 21.37
CA TYR A 16 39.76 6.83 21.53
C TYR A 16 40.81 7.04 20.45
N THR A 17 42.08 6.98 20.83
CA THR A 17 43.19 6.73 19.90
C THR A 17 43.25 5.24 19.54
N GLN A 18 43.90 4.89 18.42
CA GLN A 18 44.12 3.47 18.05
C GLN A 18 44.85 2.70 19.16
N GLU A 19 45.77 3.36 19.86
CA GLU A 19 46.51 2.81 20.99
C GLU A 19 45.60 2.53 22.19
N GLN A 20 44.68 3.43 22.51
CA GLN A 20 43.72 3.25 23.61
C GLN A 20 42.72 2.13 23.31
N LEU A 21 42.20 2.06 22.08
CA LEU A 21 41.29 0.98 21.67
C LEU A 21 42.01 -0.37 21.69
N ALA A 22 43.25 -0.42 21.21
CA ALA A 22 44.07 -1.63 21.25
C ALA A 22 44.24 -2.16 22.67
N ARG A 23 44.47 -1.27 23.64
CA ARG A 23 44.59 -1.65 25.06
C ARG A 23 43.29 -2.19 25.64
N GLN A 24 42.14 -1.61 25.30
CA GLN A 24 40.84 -2.11 25.77
C GLN A 24 40.50 -3.49 25.20
N LEU A 25 40.86 -3.74 23.94
CA LEU A 25 40.59 -5.01 23.26
C LEU A 25 41.70 -6.05 23.45
N HIS A 26 42.75 -5.74 24.23
CA HIS A 26 43.92 -6.59 24.42
C HIS A 26 44.60 -7.06 23.11
N VAL A 27 44.63 -6.19 22.10
CA VAL A 27 45.32 -6.42 20.82
C VAL A 27 46.43 -5.40 20.59
N SER A 28 47.23 -5.59 19.53
CA SER A 28 48.26 -4.61 19.18
C SER A 28 47.65 -3.39 18.48
N ARG A 29 48.30 -2.21 18.59
CA ARG A 29 47.91 -1.03 17.81
C ARG A 29 47.94 -1.29 16.29
N GLN A 30 48.86 -2.13 15.84
CA GLN A 30 48.96 -2.53 14.42
C GLN A 30 47.72 -3.31 13.98
N THR A 31 47.15 -4.13 14.85
CA THR A 31 45.90 -4.87 14.61
C THR A 31 44.74 -3.92 14.37
N ILE A 32 44.53 -2.92 15.25
CA ILE A 32 43.51 -1.88 15.07
C ILE A 32 43.71 -1.12 13.76
N SER A 33 44.95 -0.72 13.48
CA SER A 33 45.30 -0.03 12.23
C SER A 33 45.04 -0.89 10.98
N SER A 34 45.25 -2.19 11.07
CA SER A 34 44.97 -3.16 10.00
C SER A 34 43.47 -3.32 9.76
N TRP A 35 42.68 -3.42 10.84
CA TRP A 35 41.22 -3.45 10.78
C TRP A 35 40.64 -2.17 10.18
N GLU A 36 41.09 -0.98 10.62
CA GLU A 36 40.62 0.31 10.10
C GLU A 36 41.02 0.61 8.65
N GLN A 37 42.00 -0.14 8.12
CA GLN A 37 42.47 -0.02 6.74
C GLN A 37 41.99 -1.16 5.85
N GLY A 38 41.13 -2.05 6.37
CA GLY A 38 40.54 -3.16 5.62
C GLY A 38 41.54 -4.24 5.19
N ARG A 39 42.73 -4.31 5.82
CA ARG A 39 43.75 -5.33 5.48
C ARG A 39 43.47 -6.69 6.11
N THR A 40 42.84 -6.67 7.28
CA THR A 40 42.44 -7.86 8.04
C THR A 40 41.11 -7.58 8.71
N GLU A 41 40.39 -8.62 9.10
CA GLU A 41 39.13 -8.51 9.83
C GLU A 41 39.31 -8.95 11.30
N PRO A 42 38.52 -8.40 12.24
CA PRO A 42 38.44 -8.91 13.60
C PRO A 42 37.75 -10.27 13.63
N ASP A 43 38.17 -11.13 14.55
CA ASP A 43 37.47 -12.38 14.80
C ASP A 43 36.21 -12.16 15.64
N ILE A 44 35.43 -13.23 15.86
CA ILE A 44 34.17 -13.18 16.62
C ILE A 44 34.39 -12.64 18.04
N THR A 45 35.51 -13.01 18.67
CA THR A 45 35.85 -12.56 20.03
C THR A 45 36.10 -11.06 20.06
N ALA A 46 36.88 -10.54 19.12
CA ALA A 46 37.15 -9.12 18.98
C ALA A 46 35.88 -8.33 18.61
N LEU A 47 35.01 -8.89 17.78
CA LEU A 47 33.71 -8.29 17.45
C LEU A 47 32.81 -8.15 18.68
N GLN A 48 32.76 -9.16 19.56
CA GLN A 48 32.02 -9.08 20.83
C GLN A 48 32.59 -7.98 21.75
N GLN A 49 33.92 -7.94 21.89
CA GLN A 49 34.57 -6.91 22.70
C GLN A 49 34.37 -5.49 22.13
N LEU A 50 34.34 -5.34 20.81
CA LEU A 50 34.02 -4.08 20.14
C LEU A 50 32.57 -3.65 20.42
N CYS A 51 31.62 -4.59 20.40
CA CYS A 51 30.23 -4.32 20.77
C CYS A 51 30.13 -3.80 22.21
N GLU A 52 30.83 -4.46 23.15
CA GLU A 52 30.88 -4.04 24.56
C GLU A 52 31.56 -2.67 24.72
N CYS A 53 32.72 -2.47 24.09
CA CYS A 53 33.52 -1.24 24.15
C CYS A 53 32.74 0.00 23.68
N PHE A 54 31.93 -0.16 22.63
CA PHE A 54 31.14 0.93 22.05
C PHE A 54 29.69 0.94 22.51
N SER A 55 29.29 0.04 23.41
CA SER A 55 27.91 -0.12 23.87
C SER A 55 26.92 -0.23 22.70
N THR A 56 27.28 -1.04 21.70
CA THR A 56 26.54 -1.20 20.45
C THR A 56 26.22 -2.67 20.19
N SER A 57 25.27 -2.95 19.31
CA SER A 57 24.96 -4.34 18.92
C SER A 57 25.87 -4.81 17.79
N LEU A 58 26.03 -6.13 17.62
CA LEU A 58 26.81 -6.68 16.50
C LEU A 58 26.26 -6.24 15.15
N ASP A 59 24.92 -6.18 15.01
CA ASP A 59 24.27 -5.68 13.80
C ASP A 59 24.66 -4.21 13.53
N THR A 60 24.74 -3.39 14.59
CA THR A 60 25.16 -2.00 14.52
C THR A 60 26.65 -1.83 14.27
N LEU A 61 27.49 -2.73 14.78
CA LEU A 61 28.94 -2.71 14.53
C LEU A 61 29.28 -3.15 13.10
N LEU A 62 28.62 -4.20 12.63
CA LEU A 62 28.77 -4.77 11.29
C LEU A 62 27.93 -4.07 10.24
N LEU A 63 27.17 -3.03 10.61
CA LEU A 63 26.52 -2.14 9.67
C LEU A 63 27.62 -1.49 8.80
N GLU A 64 28.03 -2.17 7.72
CA GLU A 64 27.86 -1.58 6.40
C GLU A 64 26.52 -0.89 6.48
N ARG A 65 26.46 0.42 6.25
CA ARG A 65 25.17 1.05 6.00
C ARG A 65 24.59 0.23 4.84
N MET A 66 23.78 -0.80 5.15
CA MET A 66 22.98 -1.52 4.18
C MET A 66 22.34 -0.39 3.45
N GLU A 67 22.74 -0.15 2.21
CA GLU A 67 22.26 1.01 1.49
C GLU A 67 20.75 0.80 1.47
N GLY A 68 20.07 1.57 2.34
CA GLY A 68 18.65 1.41 2.57
C GLY A 68 17.97 1.45 1.22
N TYR A 69 16.91 0.67 1.05
CA TYR A 69 16.35 0.43 -0.27
C TYR A 69 16.24 1.73 -1.08
N ALA A 70 17.04 1.82 -2.15
CA ALA A 70 17.09 3.04 -2.93
C ALA A 70 15.80 3.21 -3.73
N VAL A 71 14.91 4.08 -3.22
CA VAL A 71 13.61 4.35 -3.82
C VAL A 71 13.83 4.99 -5.20
N PRO A 72 13.29 4.41 -6.29
CA PRO A 72 13.49 4.90 -7.65
C PRO A 72 12.56 6.10 -7.96
N TYR A 73 12.75 7.22 -7.25
CA TYR A 73 11.92 8.44 -7.40
C TYR A 73 11.84 8.96 -8.84
N THR A 74 12.93 8.86 -9.60
CA THR A 74 12.98 9.31 -10.99
C THR A 74 12.06 8.50 -11.90
N PHE A 75 11.95 7.19 -11.67
CA PHE A 75 11.03 6.31 -12.38
C PHE A 75 9.58 6.70 -12.08
N HIS A 76 9.22 6.80 -10.80
CA HIS A 76 7.86 7.16 -10.38
C HIS A 76 7.44 8.53 -10.92
N ARG A 77 8.32 9.53 -10.89
CA ARG A 77 8.06 10.85 -11.47
C ARG A 77 7.86 10.80 -12.98
N ARG A 78 8.70 10.06 -13.71
CA ARG A 78 8.56 9.89 -15.17
C ARG A 78 7.25 9.21 -15.51
N LEU A 79 6.86 8.20 -14.74
CA LEU A 79 5.59 7.49 -14.90
C LEU A 79 4.39 8.42 -14.68
N LEU A 80 4.42 9.28 -13.64
CA LEU A 80 3.39 10.30 -13.44
C LEU A 80 3.32 11.27 -14.63
N LEU A 81 4.46 11.81 -15.07
CA LEU A 81 4.53 12.73 -16.20
C LEU A 81 4.05 12.10 -17.52
N ALA A 82 4.24 10.79 -17.71
CA ALA A 82 3.74 10.07 -18.87
C ALA A 82 2.21 10.08 -19.01
N HIS A 83 1.48 10.36 -17.92
CA HIS A 83 0.02 10.50 -17.99
C HIS A 83 -0.41 11.82 -18.66
N ILE A 84 0.42 12.87 -18.66
CA ILE A 84 0.06 14.17 -19.24
C ILE A 84 -0.29 14.05 -20.73
N PRO A 85 0.58 13.50 -21.62
CA PRO A 85 0.22 13.36 -23.02
C PRO A 85 -0.98 12.42 -23.23
N ALA A 86 -1.08 11.33 -22.47
CA ALA A 86 -2.24 10.43 -22.56
C ALA A 86 -3.55 11.14 -22.18
N ALA A 87 -3.54 11.96 -21.13
CA ALA A 87 -4.69 12.75 -20.69
C ALA A 87 -5.09 13.83 -21.70
N LEU A 88 -4.13 14.48 -22.35
CA LEU A 88 -4.40 15.46 -23.40
C LEU A 88 -5.05 14.80 -24.63
N LEU A 89 -4.52 13.65 -25.06
CA LEU A 89 -5.10 12.88 -26.17
C LEU A 89 -6.51 12.39 -25.83
N LEU A 90 -6.73 11.87 -24.61
CA LEU A 90 -8.04 11.45 -24.14
C LEU A 90 -9.02 12.63 -24.06
N SER A 91 -8.57 13.81 -23.60
CA SER A 91 -9.40 15.02 -23.57
C SER A 91 -9.84 15.42 -24.98
N ALA A 92 -8.91 15.43 -25.95
CA ALA A 92 -9.22 15.73 -27.34
C ALA A 92 -10.22 14.72 -27.93
N ALA A 93 -10.06 13.43 -27.61
CA ALA A 93 -10.97 12.37 -28.02
C ALA A 93 -12.39 12.56 -27.49
N LEU A 94 -12.53 12.85 -26.20
CA LEU A 94 -13.82 13.08 -25.54
C LEU A 94 -14.53 14.33 -26.10
N LEU A 95 -13.78 15.40 -26.38
CA LEU A 95 -14.32 16.62 -27.03
C LEU A 95 -14.82 16.33 -28.44
N TYR A 96 -14.01 15.64 -29.25
CA TYR A 96 -14.35 15.27 -30.62
C TYR A 96 -15.65 14.44 -30.66
N GLN A 97 -15.77 13.48 -29.75
CA GLN A 97 -16.95 12.62 -29.62
C GLN A 97 -18.11 13.24 -28.85
N LYS A 98 -17.98 14.51 -28.41
CA LYS A 98 -19.00 15.26 -27.67
C LYS A 98 -19.53 14.51 -26.43
N ILE A 99 -18.65 13.80 -25.74
CA ILE A 99 -19.01 13.01 -24.56
C ILE A 99 -19.42 13.96 -23.42
N ALA A 100 -20.54 13.65 -22.78
CA ALA A 100 -21.07 14.40 -21.64
C ALA A 100 -20.14 14.33 -20.42
N ILE A 101 -20.25 15.31 -19.51
CA ILE A 101 -19.38 15.47 -18.33
C ILE A 101 -19.23 14.18 -17.50
N GLY A 102 -20.29 13.37 -17.36
CA GLY A 102 -20.20 12.08 -16.67
C GLY A 102 -19.18 11.12 -17.28
N GLY A 103 -19.06 11.09 -18.61
CA GLY A 103 -18.05 10.29 -19.30
C GLY A 103 -16.63 10.82 -19.10
N TRP A 104 -16.45 12.13 -18.89
CA TRP A 104 -15.16 12.71 -18.51
C TRP A 104 -14.74 12.22 -17.12
N LEU A 105 -15.64 12.27 -16.14
CA LEU A 105 -15.37 11.83 -14.77
C LEU A 105 -14.88 10.38 -14.73
N VAL A 106 -15.55 9.47 -15.45
CA VAL A 106 -15.15 8.06 -15.53
C VAL A 106 -13.84 7.89 -16.32
N SER A 107 -13.61 8.68 -17.36
CA SER A 107 -12.40 8.55 -18.17
C SER A 107 -11.14 9.02 -17.43
N PHE A 108 -11.27 9.97 -16.51
CA PHE A 108 -10.15 10.51 -15.73
C PHE A 108 -10.02 9.95 -14.32
N SER A 109 -10.92 9.08 -13.86
CA SER A 109 -10.87 8.51 -12.51
C SER A 109 -9.59 7.70 -12.25
N TYR A 110 -9.04 7.04 -13.28
CA TYR A 110 -7.80 6.27 -13.18
C TYR A 110 -6.60 7.17 -12.83
N LEU A 111 -6.50 8.30 -13.56
CA LEU A 111 -5.46 9.30 -13.34
C LEU A 111 -5.63 9.97 -11.99
N LEU A 112 -6.86 10.34 -11.63
CA LEU A 112 -7.15 10.95 -10.33
C LEU A 112 -6.71 10.04 -9.17
N LEU A 113 -7.05 8.75 -9.24
CA LEU A 113 -6.68 7.77 -8.21
C LEU A 113 -5.16 7.61 -8.09
N HIS A 114 -4.46 7.50 -9.23
CA HIS A 114 -3.00 7.44 -9.24
C HIS A 114 -2.38 8.72 -8.68
N LEU A 115 -2.87 9.91 -9.05
CA LEU A 115 -2.35 11.18 -8.55
C LEU A 115 -2.49 11.29 -7.03
N MET A 116 -3.67 10.95 -6.48
CA MET A 116 -3.91 10.98 -5.04
C MET A 116 -2.93 10.07 -4.30
N LEU A 117 -2.73 8.84 -4.77
CA LEU A 117 -1.81 7.90 -4.14
C LEU A 117 -0.35 8.25 -4.38
N TYR A 118 -0.01 8.82 -5.53
CA TYR A 118 1.34 9.30 -5.82
C TYR A 118 1.77 10.33 -4.77
N VAL A 119 0.91 11.30 -4.46
CA VAL A 119 1.20 12.32 -3.45
C VAL A 119 1.40 11.67 -2.08
N ILE A 120 0.44 10.84 -1.63
CA ILE A 120 0.48 10.21 -0.31
C ILE A 120 1.70 9.28 -0.16
N LEU A 121 1.91 8.36 -1.10
CA LEU A 121 2.97 7.36 -1.02
C LEU A 121 4.36 7.99 -1.20
N THR A 122 4.51 8.99 -2.07
CA THR A 122 5.79 9.70 -2.24
C THR A 122 6.10 10.55 -1.02
N TYR A 123 5.11 11.16 -0.38
CA TYR A 123 5.29 11.84 0.90
C TYR A 123 5.84 10.86 1.95
N CYS A 124 5.21 9.70 2.11
CA CYS A 124 5.65 8.66 3.05
C CYS A 124 7.09 8.22 2.77
N LEU A 125 7.43 7.98 1.50
CA LEU A 125 8.76 7.54 1.08
C LEU A 125 9.83 8.61 1.34
N LYS A 126 9.52 9.89 1.09
CA LYS A 126 10.48 11.00 1.19
C LYS A 126 10.71 11.48 2.62
N HIS A 127 9.66 11.47 3.43
CA HIS A 127 9.69 11.99 4.79
C HIS A 127 9.83 10.89 5.85
N HIS A 128 9.79 9.62 5.45
CA HIS A 128 9.86 8.47 6.35
C HIS A 128 8.75 8.48 7.41
N ASP A 129 7.64 9.16 7.09
CA ASP A 129 6.43 9.25 7.90
C ASP A 129 5.34 8.40 7.26
N TYR A 130 4.99 7.30 7.93
CA TYR A 130 4.04 6.31 7.43
C TYR A 130 2.65 6.46 8.07
N SER A 131 2.39 7.55 8.80
CA SER A 131 1.12 7.80 9.51
C SER A 131 -0.10 7.84 8.59
N PHE A 132 0.10 8.17 7.31
CA PHE A 132 -0.95 8.16 6.30
C PHE A 132 -1.32 6.76 5.78
N LEU A 133 -0.52 5.74 6.07
CA LEU A 133 -0.82 4.37 5.66
C LEU A 133 -1.89 3.77 6.58
N ALA A 134 -2.99 3.34 5.96
CA ALA A 134 -4.03 2.64 6.69
C ALA A 134 -3.46 1.37 7.37
N GLY A 135 -3.64 1.29 8.69
CA GLY A 135 -3.15 0.17 9.50
C GLY A 135 -1.69 0.29 9.97
N TYR A 136 -1.01 1.40 9.70
CA TYR A 136 0.25 1.73 10.36
C TYR A 136 0.03 2.08 11.83
N ASP A 137 0.91 1.60 12.69
CA ASP A 137 0.85 1.83 14.13
C ASP A 137 2.26 1.99 14.70
N GLU A 138 2.59 3.20 15.15
CA GLU A 138 3.91 3.58 15.66
C GLU A 138 4.41 2.70 16.81
N THR A 139 3.52 1.98 17.50
CA THR A 139 3.90 1.05 18.57
C THR A 139 4.66 -0.18 18.06
N PHE A 140 4.57 -0.51 16.78
CA PHE A 140 5.30 -1.63 16.19
C PHE A 140 6.65 -1.20 15.61
N ALA A 141 7.66 -2.02 15.88
CA ALA A 141 8.97 -1.89 15.25
C ALA A 141 8.91 -2.44 13.82
N TYR A 142 8.77 -1.56 12.83
CA TYR A 142 8.78 -1.90 11.41
C TYR A 142 10.20 -1.94 10.83
N ARG A 143 10.37 -2.74 9.77
CA ARG A 143 11.57 -2.70 8.91
C ARG A 143 11.33 -1.68 7.80
N GLU A 144 12.04 -0.56 7.89
CA GLU A 144 11.84 0.57 7.00
C GLU A 144 12.10 0.22 5.53
N ASP A 145 13.18 -0.49 5.23
CA ASP A 145 13.49 -0.98 3.87
C ASP A 145 12.36 -1.82 3.28
N THR A 146 11.67 -2.60 4.10
CA THR A 146 10.53 -3.41 3.65
C THR A 146 9.32 -2.53 3.33
N ILE A 147 9.04 -1.52 4.17
CA ILE A 147 7.97 -0.55 3.88
C ILE A 147 8.29 0.18 2.58
N GLN A 148 9.50 0.71 2.42
CA GLN A 148 9.89 1.45 1.23
C GLN A 148 9.81 0.58 -0.04
N ARG A 149 10.26 -0.67 0.01
CA ARG A 149 10.09 -1.66 -1.08
C ARG A 149 8.63 -1.87 -1.42
N MET A 150 7.79 -2.06 -0.41
CA MET A 150 6.34 -2.27 -0.58
C MET A 150 5.67 -1.06 -1.22
N LEU A 151 5.89 0.14 -0.69
CA LEU A 151 5.28 1.37 -1.20
C LEU A 151 5.78 1.72 -2.61
N SER A 152 7.08 1.56 -2.88
CA SER A 152 7.65 1.75 -4.21
C SER A 152 7.06 0.77 -5.23
N TYR A 153 6.91 -0.51 -4.85
CA TYR A 153 6.26 -1.52 -5.67
C TYR A 153 4.80 -1.15 -5.96
N MET A 154 4.04 -0.72 -4.94
CA MET A 154 2.65 -0.28 -5.10
C MET A 154 2.56 0.92 -6.04
N LEU A 155 3.37 1.95 -5.83
CA LEU A 155 3.38 3.17 -6.65
C LEU A 155 3.66 2.86 -8.13
N GLY A 156 4.64 2.01 -8.40
CA GLY A 156 4.96 1.58 -9.76
C GLY A 156 3.80 0.80 -10.41
N ASN A 157 3.20 -0.17 -9.71
CA ASN A 157 2.08 -0.95 -10.25
C ASN A 157 0.85 -0.08 -10.50
N ILE A 158 0.49 0.78 -9.55
CA ILE A 158 -0.66 1.69 -9.67
C ILE A 158 -0.44 2.66 -10.83
N GLY A 159 0.76 3.21 -10.99
CA GLY A 159 1.06 4.11 -12.08
C GLY A 159 1.04 3.44 -13.45
N ILE A 160 1.59 2.23 -13.58
CA ILE A 160 1.59 1.47 -14.85
C ILE A 160 0.16 1.08 -15.22
N THR A 161 -0.60 0.53 -14.27
CA THR A 161 -1.99 0.15 -14.51
C THR A 161 -2.84 1.37 -14.88
N SER A 162 -2.76 2.47 -14.14
CA SER A 162 -3.53 3.67 -14.44
C SER A 162 -3.20 4.27 -15.81
N LEU A 163 -1.94 4.24 -16.23
CA LEU A 163 -1.54 4.66 -17.57
C LEU A 163 -2.12 3.74 -18.65
N LEU A 164 -2.00 2.42 -18.48
CA LEU A 164 -2.53 1.43 -19.42
C LEU A 164 -4.05 1.59 -19.61
N TYR A 165 -4.79 1.78 -18.53
CA TYR A 165 -6.24 1.98 -18.59
C TYR A 165 -6.63 3.34 -19.19
N THR A 166 -5.82 4.39 -18.98
CA THR A 166 -6.01 5.68 -19.66
C THR A 166 -5.86 5.53 -21.19
N LEU A 167 -4.84 4.78 -21.64
CA LEU A 167 -4.61 4.50 -23.06
C LEU A 167 -5.70 3.60 -23.65
N LEU A 168 -6.14 2.58 -22.91
CA LEU A 168 -7.24 1.71 -23.32
C LEU A 168 -8.55 2.49 -23.45
N GLN A 169 -8.82 3.41 -22.52
CA GLN A 169 -9.98 4.29 -22.58
C GLN A 169 -9.95 5.20 -23.80
N LEU A 170 -8.77 5.75 -24.15
CA LEU A 170 -8.58 6.53 -25.38
C LEU A 170 -8.96 5.70 -26.63
N ILE A 171 -8.51 4.45 -26.70
CA ILE A 171 -8.84 3.55 -27.82
C ILE A 171 -10.36 3.31 -27.91
N LEU A 172 -11.03 3.06 -26.79
CA LEU A 172 -12.48 2.84 -26.77
C LEU A 172 -13.29 4.06 -27.20
N VAL A 173 -12.90 5.24 -26.73
CA VAL A 173 -13.57 6.50 -27.10
C VAL A 173 -13.40 6.74 -28.60
N MET A 174 -12.23 6.43 -29.15
CA MET A 174 -11.96 6.54 -30.59
C MET A 174 -12.73 5.51 -31.42
N SER A 175 -12.88 4.27 -30.92
CA SER A 175 -13.58 3.18 -31.64
C SER A 175 -15.10 3.20 -31.48
N MET A 176 -15.65 4.20 -30.80
CA MET A 176 -17.09 4.32 -30.49
C MET A 176 -17.65 3.16 -29.65
N GLN A 177 -16.79 2.45 -28.92
CA GLN A 177 -17.17 1.34 -28.05
C GLN A 177 -17.42 1.80 -26.60
N GLY A 178 -18.09 2.94 -26.43
CA GLY A 178 -18.33 3.55 -25.11
C GLY A 178 -19.07 2.65 -24.13
N ALA A 179 -19.90 1.71 -24.62
CA ALA A 179 -20.61 0.72 -23.82
C ALA A 179 -19.67 -0.22 -23.03
N LEU A 180 -18.41 -0.38 -23.44
CA LEU A 180 -17.42 -1.20 -22.74
C LEU A 180 -16.75 -0.48 -21.55
N THR A 181 -16.90 0.86 -21.46
CA THR A 181 -16.26 1.69 -20.43
C THR A 181 -16.53 1.21 -18.99
N PRO A 182 -17.77 0.89 -18.58
CA PRO A 182 -18.04 0.46 -17.21
C PRO A 182 -17.35 -0.85 -16.85
N TYR A 183 -17.24 -1.78 -17.79
CA TYR A 183 -16.58 -3.07 -17.57
C TYR A 183 -15.07 -2.90 -17.39
N ILE A 184 -14.45 -2.04 -18.19
CA ILE A 184 -13.04 -1.69 -18.05
C ILE A 184 -12.78 -1.00 -16.72
N PHE A 185 -13.68 -0.11 -16.29
CA PHE A 185 -13.56 0.53 -14.99
C PHE A 185 -13.58 -0.50 -13.84
N ILE A 186 -14.45 -1.52 -13.91
CA ILE A 186 -14.47 -2.61 -12.92
C ILE A 186 -13.16 -3.41 -12.95
N CYS A 187 -12.68 -3.78 -14.15
CA CYS A 187 -11.40 -4.46 -14.30
C CYS A 187 -10.25 -3.68 -13.67
N TYR A 188 -10.24 -2.35 -13.86
CA TYR A 188 -9.28 -1.46 -13.22
C TYR A 188 -9.37 -1.54 -11.70
N ILE A 189 -10.57 -1.39 -11.11
CA ILE A 189 -10.75 -1.44 -9.65
C ILE A 189 -10.28 -2.79 -9.08
N VAL A 190 -10.62 -3.90 -9.74
CA VAL A 190 -10.18 -5.24 -9.33
C VAL A 190 -8.65 -5.35 -9.38
N GLN A 191 -8.03 -4.91 -10.47
CA GLN A 191 -6.58 -4.98 -10.63
C GLN A 191 -5.84 -4.04 -9.66
N PHE A 192 -6.40 -2.85 -9.44
CA PHE A 192 -5.89 -1.85 -8.49
C PHE A 192 -5.94 -2.38 -7.05
N CYS A 193 -7.11 -2.84 -6.58
CA CYS A 193 -7.24 -3.44 -5.25
C CYS A 193 -6.39 -4.70 -5.11
N GLY A 194 -6.35 -5.53 -6.15
CA GLY A 194 -5.52 -6.73 -6.21
C GLY A 194 -4.03 -6.43 -6.07
N ALA A 195 -3.53 -5.37 -6.70
CA ALA A 195 -2.13 -4.95 -6.58
C ALA A 195 -1.78 -4.51 -5.16
N ILE A 196 -2.67 -3.78 -4.48
CA ILE A 196 -2.49 -3.38 -3.08
C ILE A 196 -2.45 -4.61 -2.16
N VAL A 197 -3.43 -5.52 -2.30
CA VAL A 197 -3.49 -6.75 -1.49
C VAL A 197 -2.29 -7.64 -1.74
N TYR A 198 -1.88 -7.78 -3.00
CA TYR A 198 -0.71 -8.56 -3.38
C TYR A 198 0.57 -7.97 -2.77
N ALA A 199 0.78 -6.65 -2.89
CA ALA A 199 1.93 -5.99 -2.31
C ALA A 199 1.97 -6.18 -0.78
N ASN A 200 0.84 -5.96 -0.10
CA ASN A 200 0.74 -6.18 1.34
C ASN A 200 1.13 -7.63 1.68
N ARG A 201 0.50 -8.64 1.06
CA ARG A 201 0.82 -10.06 1.30
C ARG A 201 2.28 -10.42 1.00
N LYS A 202 2.84 -9.88 -0.09
CA LYS A 202 4.21 -10.17 -0.53
C LYS A 202 5.25 -9.70 0.51
N TYR A 203 5.03 -8.55 1.14
CA TYR A 203 5.99 -7.94 2.07
C TYR A 203 5.64 -8.14 3.55
N GLN A 204 4.41 -8.59 3.88
CA GLN A 204 3.90 -8.70 5.24
C GLN A 204 4.78 -9.52 6.20
N SER A 205 5.40 -10.60 5.73
CA SER A 205 6.25 -11.48 6.56
C SER A 205 7.57 -10.85 6.99
N GLU A 206 8.04 -9.84 6.25
CA GLU A 206 9.29 -9.13 6.50
C GLU A 206 9.05 -7.70 7.03
N LEU A 207 7.79 -7.32 7.22
CA LEU A 207 7.40 -5.95 7.54
C LEU A 207 7.78 -5.57 8.97
N LEU A 208 7.64 -6.51 9.92
CA LEU A 208 7.97 -6.32 11.33
C LEU A 208 9.37 -6.82 11.67
N GLN A 209 9.99 -6.19 12.66
CA GLN A 209 11.23 -6.69 13.26
C GLN A 209 10.95 -8.00 14.02
N ASP A 210 9.94 -8.00 14.90
CA ASP A 210 9.45 -9.20 15.61
C ASP A 210 8.57 -10.06 14.68
N ARG A 211 9.12 -11.21 14.26
CA ARG A 211 8.41 -12.16 13.40
C ARG A 211 7.27 -12.89 14.11
N SER A 212 7.23 -12.95 15.44
CA SER A 212 6.15 -13.60 16.18
C SER A 212 4.81 -12.89 15.99
N LEU A 213 4.84 -11.57 15.74
CA LEU A 213 3.67 -10.75 15.49
C LEU A 213 3.01 -11.00 14.11
N TYR A 214 3.74 -11.61 13.17
CA TYR A 214 3.27 -11.87 11.80
C TYR A 214 1.97 -12.70 11.78
N ILE A 215 1.86 -13.73 12.62
CA ILE A 215 0.70 -14.64 12.63
C ILE A 215 -0.58 -13.85 12.95
N TYR A 216 -0.49 -12.89 13.87
CA TYR A 216 -1.60 -12.03 14.24
C TYR A 216 -1.94 -11.04 13.13
N LEU A 217 -0.95 -10.37 12.53
CA LEU A 217 -1.19 -9.49 11.37
C LEU A 217 -1.82 -10.23 10.19
N ARG A 218 -1.34 -11.44 9.89
CA ARG A 218 -1.92 -12.28 8.82
C ARG A 218 -3.39 -12.59 9.08
N SER A 219 -3.78 -12.78 10.35
CA SER A 219 -5.18 -13.04 10.71
C SER A 219 -6.10 -11.85 10.38
N LEU A 220 -5.55 -10.62 10.33
CA LEU A 220 -6.27 -9.39 9.93
C LEU A 220 -6.58 -9.32 8.43
N ASN A 221 -5.84 -10.05 7.58
CA ASN A 221 -6.15 -10.12 6.15
C ASN A 221 -7.57 -10.64 5.89
N LYS A 222 -8.17 -11.40 6.83
CA LYS A 222 -9.57 -11.83 6.76
C LYS A 222 -10.53 -10.64 6.73
N LEU A 223 -10.25 -9.58 7.51
CA LEU A 223 -11.04 -8.35 7.53
C LEU A 223 -10.96 -7.63 6.18
N THR A 224 -9.75 -7.48 5.63
CA THR A 224 -9.55 -6.84 4.32
C THR A 224 -10.28 -7.60 3.21
N MET A 225 -10.19 -8.93 3.20
CA MET A 225 -10.90 -9.75 2.19
C MET A 225 -12.41 -9.67 2.34
N ALA A 226 -12.93 -9.59 3.57
CA ALA A 226 -14.34 -9.37 3.84
C ALA A 226 -14.84 -8.04 3.26
N MET A 227 -14.15 -6.92 3.54
CA MET A 227 -14.51 -5.59 3.02
C MET A 227 -14.49 -5.54 1.49
N LEU A 228 -13.49 -6.15 0.85
CA LEU A 228 -13.45 -6.23 -0.61
C LEU A 228 -14.60 -7.07 -1.18
N GLY A 229 -14.98 -8.14 -0.47
CA GLY A 229 -16.13 -8.97 -0.83
C GLY A 229 -17.46 -8.22 -0.75
N THR A 230 -17.69 -7.43 0.30
CA THR A 230 -18.92 -6.63 0.42
C THR A 230 -18.98 -5.58 -0.68
N ILE A 231 -17.91 -4.82 -0.89
CA ILE A 231 -17.79 -3.83 -1.99
C ILE A 231 -18.10 -4.47 -3.35
N ALA A 232 -17.48 -5.61 -3.65
CA ALA A 232 -17.69 -6.32 -4.91
C ALA A 232 -19.15 -6.79 -5.06
N LEU A 233 -19.76 -7.33 -4.01
CA LEU A 233 -21.15 -7.79 -4.02
C LEU A 233 -22.12 -6.66 -4.40
N ILE A 234 -21.95 -5.47 -3.82
CA ILE A 234 -22.83 -4.33 -4.10
C ILE A 234 -22.61 -3.85 -5.54
N VAL A 235 -21.36 -3.68 -5.97
CA VAL A 235 -21.05 -3.22 -7.33
C VAL A 235 -21.68 -4.17 -8.35
N CYS A 236 -21.51 -5.48 -8.17
CA CYS A 236 -22.17 -6.48 -9.01
C CYS A 236 -23.70 -6.35 -8.98
N SER A 237 -24.31 -6.21 -7.80
CA SER A 237 -25.76 -6.11 -7.64
C SER A 237 -26.34 -4.87 -8.34
N VAL A 238 -25.66 -3.73 -8.23
CA VAL A 238 -26.05 -2.49 -8.91
C VAL A 238 -25.97 -2.66 -10.43
N LEU A 239 -24.87 -3.22 -10.94
CA LEU A 239 -24.71 -3.46 -12.37
C LEU A 239 -25.78 -4.43 -12.90
N THR A 240 -26.09 -5.50 -12.16
CA THR A 240 -27.17 -6.42 -12.51
C THR A 240 -28.52 -5.69 -12.55
N CYS A 241 -28.79 -4.78 -11.62
CA CYS A 241 -30.02 -3.98 -11.68
C CYS A 241 -30.07 -3.10 -12.93
N PHE A 242 -28.97 -2.44 -13.28
CA PHE A 242 -28.90 -1.60 -14.49
C PHE A 242 -29.15 -2.41 -15.76
N THR A 243 -28.59 -3.62 -15.85
CA THR A 243 -28.73 -4.47 -17.04
C THR A 243 -30.09 -5.17 -17.13
N VAL A 244 -30.60 -5.72 -16.03
CA VAL A 244 -31.87 -6.47 -16.01
C VAL A 244 -33.08 -5.56 -16.21
N PHE A 245 -33.02 -4.34 -15.67
CA PHE A 245 -34.14 -3.39 -15.70
C PHE A 245 -33.96 -2.26 -16.73
N ASP A 246 -32.94 -2.35 -17.60
CA ASP A 246 -32.63 -1.36 -18.64
C ASP A 246 -32.58 0.09 -18.13
N ILE A 247 -31.94 0.28 -16.96
CA ILE A 247 -31.89 1.57 -16.28
C ILE A 247 -30.90 2.47 -17.01
N LYS A 248 -31.38 3.59 -17.55
CA LYS A 248 -30.53 4.57 -18.22
C LYS A 248 -29.64 5.30 -17.23
N ASN A 249 -28.39 5.54 -17.62
CA ASN A 249 -27.47 6.40 -16.88
C ASN A 249 -28.04 7.82 -16.72
N ASN A 250 -27.79 8.43 -15.56
CA ASN A 250 -28.30 9.77 -15.21
C ASN A 250 -29.84 9.90 -15.23
N SER A 251 -30.56 8.78 -15.08
CA SER A 251 -32.02 8.79 -14.90
C SER A 251 -32.41 9.00 -13.42
N PRO A 252 -33.66 9.43 -13.13
CA PRO A 252 -34.17 9.45 -11.77
C PRO A 252 -34.07 8.08 -11.08
N GLN A 253 -34.32 6.99 -11.81
CA GLN A 253 -34.19 5.61 -11.30
C GLN A 253 -32.76 5.30 -10.85
N ALA A 254 -31.75 5.69 -11.63
CA ALA A 254 -30.35 5.57 -11.25
C ALA A 254 -30.01 6.42 -10.00
N ALA A 255 -30.60 7.61 -9.86
CA ALA A 255 -30.43 8.45 -8.67
C ALA A 255 -31.07 7.82 -7.42
N TYR A 256 -32.25 7.21 -7.54
CA TYR A 256 -32.88 6.47 -6.43
C TYR A 256 -32.02 5.30 -5.94
N LEU A 257 -31.42 4.54 -6.87
CA LEU A 257 -30.48 3.48 -6.54
C LEU A 257 -29.27 4.01 -5.76
N LEU A 258 -28.68 5.12 -6.22
CA LEU A 258 -27.57 5.77 -5.50
C LEU A 258 -27.97 6.20 -4.09
N PHE A 259 -29.16 6.76 -3.92
CA PHE A 259 -29.66 7.19 -2.61
C PHE A 259 -29.81 6.03 -1.63
N ILE A 260 -30.22 4.84 -2.11
CA ILE A 260 -30.31 3.61 -1.30
C ILE A 260 -28.92 3.08 -0.93
N LEU A 261 -27.93 3.22 -1.82
CA LEU A 261 -26.56 2.75 -1.61
C LEU A 261 -25.77 3.60 -0.61
N LEU A 262 -26.06 4.90 -0.49
CA LEU A 262 -25.28 5.81 0.35
C LEU A 262 -25.30 5.45 1.86
N PRO A 263 -26.47 5.25 2.50
CA PRO A 263 -26.52 4.80 3.90
C PRO A 263 -25.76 3.50 4.12
N TYR A 264 -25.79 2.62 3.12
CA TYR A 264 -25.12 1.35 3.18
C TYR A 264 -23.59 1.48 3.11
N LEU A 265 -23.06 2.28 2.19
CA LEU A 265 -21.63 2.57 2.10
C LEU A 265 -21.13 3.16 3.42
N PHE A 266 -21.94 4.02 4.03
CA PHE A 266 -21.65 4.59 5.34
C PHE A 266 -21.62 3.52 6.46
N LEU A 267 -22.62 2.65 6.52
CA LEU A 267 -22.67 1.54 7.49
C LEU A 267 -21.51 0.55 7.33
N ASN A 268 -21.15 0.19 6.10
CA ASN A 268 -19.99 -0.65 5.82
C ASN A 268 -18.68 0.01 6.24
N THR A 269 -18.56 1.33 6.02
CA THR A 269 -17.40 2.10 6.47
C THR A 269 -17.30 2.10 8.00
N ILE A 270 -18.40 2.38 8.71
CA ILE A 270 -18.45 2.33 10.18
C ILE A 270 -18.07 0.94 10.68
N TRP A 271 -18.66 -0.11 10.09
CA TRP A 271 -18.35 -1.49 10.47
C TRP A 271 -16.87 -1.80 10.28
N GLY A 272 -16.28 -1.42 9.14
CA GLY A 272 -14.86 -1.59 8.89
C GLY A 272 -13.98 -0.91 9.94
N VAL A 273 -14.34 0.33 10.33
CA VAL A 273 -13.65 1.05 11.41
C VAL A 273 -13.80 0.33 12.74
N VAL A 274 -15.00 -0.11 13.12
CA VAL A 274 -15.25 -0.85 14.36
C VAL A 274 -14.45 -2.16 14.41
N GLN A 275 -14.45 -2.92 13.32
CA GLN A 275 -13.66 -4.16 13.23
C GLN A 275 -12.16 -3.89 13.29
N SER A 276 -11.69 -2.81 12.66
CA SER A 276 -10.29 -2.38 12.74
C SER A 276 -9.88 -2.06 14.18
N LEU A 277 -10.70 -1.29 14.91
CA LEU A 277 -10.46 -0.97 16.32
C LEU A 277 -10.46 -2.22 17.21
N GLN A 278 -11.39 -3.14 17.00
CA GLN A 278 -11.43 -4.42 17.73
C GLN A 278 -10.19 -5.27 17.45
N SER A 279 -9.73 -5.27 16.20
CA SER A 279 -8.54 -6.01 15.82
C SER A 279 -7.26 -5.51 16.49
N LYS A 280 -7.15 -4.19 16.69
CA LYS A 280 -6.03 -3.57 17.42
C LYS A 280 -5.95 -4.08 18.86
N GLN A 281 -7.09 -4.14 19.55
CA GLN A 281 -7.15 -4.66 20.93
C GLN A 281 -6.76 -6.14 21.03
N LEU A 282 -7.11 -6.95 20.02
CA LEU A 282 -6.72 -8.36 19.97
C LEU A 282 -5.22 -8.53 19.69
N LEU A 283 -4.66 -7.67 18.84
CA LEU A 283 -3.25 -7.64 18.51
C LEU A 283 -2.38 -7.34 19.74
N GLU A 284 -2.77 -6.34 20.54
CA GLU A 284 -2.12 -6.01 21.82
C GLU A 284 -2.11 -7.21 22.79
N LYS A 285 -3.19 -7.99 22.80
CA LYS A 285 -3.32 -9.21 23.62
C LYS A 285 -2.65 -10.44 23.00
N ARG A 286 -2.00 -10.31 21.83
CA ARG A 286 -1.46 -11.42 21.05
C ARG A 286 -2.51 -12.53 20.84
N GLN A 287 -3.70 -12.13 20.39
CA GLN A 287 -4.80 -13.04 20.07
C GLN A 287 -5.11 -13.01 18.57
N LEU A 288 -5.43 -14.18 18.02
CA LEU A 288 -5.79 -14.29 16.60
C LEU A 288 -7.12 -13.59 16.32
N PHE A 289 -7.18 -12.85 15.23
CA PHE A 289 -8.42 -12.26 14.77
C PHE A 289 -9.37 -13.33 14.22
N ALA A 290 -10.58 -13.32 14.76
CA ALA A 290 -11.72 -14.06 14.29
C ALA A 290 -12.94 -13.15 14.30
N PHE A 291 -13.79 -13.29 13.28
CA PHE A 291 -15.05 -12.57 13.24
C PHE A 291 -15.96 -13.03 14.38
N HIS A 292 -16.53 -12.07 15.09
CA HIS A 292 -17.61 -12.35 16.03
C HIS A 292 -18.90 -12.64 15.24
N TRP A 293 -19.85 -13.39 15.81
CA TRP A 293 -21.14 -13.66 15.15
C TRP A 293 -21.85 -12.36 14.69
N LYS A 294 -21.70 -11.24 15.43
CA LYS A 294 -22.25 -9.92 15.08
C LYS A 294 -21.65 -9.36 13.80
N SER A 295 -20.40 -9.70 13.48
CA SER A 295 -19.75 -9.32 12.22
C SER A 295 -20.45 -9.98 11.02
N TYR A 296 -21.03 -11.16 11.20
CA TYR A 296 -21.80 -11.84 10.15
C TYR A 296 -23.20 -11.25 9.93
N LEU A 297 -23.72 -10.48 10.90
CA LEU A 297 -24.97 -9.74 10.74
C LEU A 297 -24.87 -8.74 9.58
N LEU A 298 -23.70 -8.12 9.39
CA LEU A 298 -23.48 -7.20 8.26
C LEU A 298 -23.61 -7.93 6.93
N PHE A 299 -22.98 -9.10 6.75
CA PHE A 299 -23.14 -9.87 5.51
C PHE A 299 -24.60 -10.23 5.22
N ALA A 300 -25.38 -10.54 6.26
CA ALA A 300 -26.81 -10.77 6.11
C ALA A 300 -27.55 -9.49 5.66
N VAL A 301 -27.20 -8.33 6.23
CA VAL A 301 -27.72 -7.02 5.81
C VAL A 301 -27.32 -6.69 4.37
N ASP A 302 -26.09 -7.02 3.95
CA ASP A 302 -25.60 -6.83 2.58
C ASP A 302 -26.43 -7.64 1.59
N ILE A 303 -26.68 -8.91 1.88
CA ILE A 303 -27.53 -9.78 1.05
C ILE A 303 -28.96 -9.24 1.00
N LEU A 304 -29.53 -8.87 2.14
CA LEU A 304 -30.87 -8.27 2.22
C LEU A 304 -30.97 -6.98 1.39
N LEU A 305 -29.94 -6.14 1.41
CA LEU A 305 -29.90 -4.94 0.60
C LEU A 305 -29.82 -5.27 -0.89
N CYS A 306 -29.01 -6.25 -1.29
CA CYS A 306 -28.94 -6.67 -2.69
C CYS A 306 -30.30 -7.16 -3.20
N LEU A 307 -31.04 -7.89 -2.35
CA LEU A 307 -32.42 -8.31 -2.63
C LEU A 307 -33.39 -7.11 -2.67
N LEU A 308 -33.25 -6.17 -1.74
CA LEU A 308 -34.07 -4.95 -1.69
C LEU A 308 -33.85 -4.09 -2.93
N LEU A 309 -32.60 -3.88 -3.36
CA LEU A 309 -32.26 -3.14 -4.58
C LEU A 309 -32.95 -3.76 -5.79
N PHE A 310 -32.84 -5.10 -5.93
CA PHE A 310 -33.51 -5.83 -7.00
C PHE A 310 -35.04 -5.70 -6.95
N PHE A 311 -35.62 -5.83 -5.76
CA PHE A 311 -37.07 -5.69 -5.55
C PHE A 311 -37.58 -4.28 -5.87
N ILE A 312 -36.85 -3.24 -5.46
CA ILE A 312 -37.19 -1.85 -5.74
C ILE A 312 -37.12 -1.58 -7.24
N CYS A 313 -36.07 -2.06 -7.93
CA CYS A 313 -36.00 -1.95 -9.38
C CYS A 313 -37.15 -2.68 -10.08
N TRP A 314 -37.57 -3.83 -9.56
CA TRP A 314 -38.73 -4.57 -10.07
C TRP A 314 -40.04 -3.80 -9.86
N TRP A 315 -40.22 -3.16 -8.70
CA TRP A 315 -41.42 -2.38 -8.39
C TRP A 315 -41.51 -1.05 -9.15
N LEU A 316 -40.37 -0.43 -9.47
CA LEU A 316 -40.29 0.84 -10.22
C LEU A 316 -40.41 0.67 -11.75
N ARG A 317 -40.52 -0.56 -12.25
CA ARG A 317 -40.67 -0.90 -13.68
C ARG A 317 -42.10 -0.66 -14.16
#